data_AF-A0A839UG41-F1
#
_entry.id   AF-A0A839UG41-F1
#
_cell.length_a   1.000
_cell.length_b   1.000
_cell.length_c   1.000
_cell.angle_alpha   90.00
_cell.angle_beta   90.00
_cell.angle_gamma   90.00
#
_symmetry.space_group_name_H-M   'P 1'
#
loop_
_entity.id
_entity.type
_entity.pdbx_description
1 polymer ?
#
loop_
_entity_poly.entity_id
_entity_poly.type
_entity_poly.pdbx_seq_one_letter_code
_entity_poly.pdbx_strand_id
1 'polypeptide(L)' 'MENIATGLIGLGFLMLFQPFLLIFYTWSLVTLLAGTLMFIIVSKFPE' A
#
# COMPACT_ATOMS: atom_id res chain seq x y z
N MET A 1 -12.41 0.39 -8.34
CA MET A 1 -11.33 -0.42 -7.70
C MET A 1 -10.57 0.26 -6.54
N GLU A 2 -11.01 1.44 -6.08
CA GLU A 2 -10.22 2.28 -5.14
C GLU A 2 -10.02 1.64 -3.76
N ASN A 3 -11.01 0.91 -3.26
CA ASN A 3 -10.92 0.22 -1.96
C ASN A 3 -9.73 -0.76 -1.89
N ILE A 4 -9.37 -1.39 -3.01
CA ILE A 4 -8.22 -2.30 -3.09
C ILE A 4 -6.92 -1.49 -2.96
N ALA A 5 -6.83 -0.36 -3.66
CA ALA A 5 -5.67 0.53 -3.59
C ALA A 5 -5.50 1.12 -2.17
N THR A 6 -6.59 1.57 -1.56
CA THR A 6 -6.60 2.04 -0.17
C THR A 6 -6.21 0.93 0.80
N GLY A 7 -6.70 -0.29 0.59
CA GLY A 7 -6.31 -1.47 1.37
C GLY A 7 -4.81 -1.77 1.26
N LEU A 8 -4.23 -1.65 0.07
CA LEU A 8 -2.81 -1.88 -0.17
C LEU A 8 -1.93 -0.80 0.51
N ILE A 9 -2.37 0.46 0.49
CA ILE A 9 -1.72 1.55 1.25
C ILE A 9 -1.79 1.25 2.76
N GLY A 10 -2.95 0.86 3.26
CA GLY A 10 -3.14 0.47 4.66
C GLY A 10 -2.25 -0.71 5.07
N LEU A 11 -2.10 -1.71 4.19
CA LEU A 11 -1.18 -2.82 4.39
C LEU A 11 0.27 -2.32 4.51
N GLY A 12 0.73 -1.50 3.57
CA GLY A 12 2.08 -0.92 3.61
C GLY A 12 2.34 -0.06 4.85
N PHE A 13 1.33 0.65 5.33
CA PHE A 13 1.40 1.38 6.60
C PHE A 13 1.51 0.42 7.79
N LEU A 14 0.65 -0.60 7.86
CA LEU A 14 0.74 -1.60 8.92
C LEU A 14 2.12 -2.23 8.95
N MET A 15 2.69 -2.57 7.79
CA MET A 15 4.04 -3.13 7.57
C MET A 15 5.21 -2.31 8.18
N LEU A 16 5.00 -1.08 8.65
CA LEU A 16 6.02 -0.31 9.38
C LEU A 16 6.13 -0.64 10.88
N PHE A 17 5.05 -1.03 11.55
CA PHE A 17 4.97 -0.97 13.02
C PHE A 17 5.07 -2.31 13.77
N GLN A 18 5.07 -3.44 13.07
CA GLN A 18 5.16 -4.75 13.71
C GLN A 18 6.59 -5.10 14.16
N PRO A 19 6.75 -5.57 15.41
CA PRO A 19 8.05 -5.93 15.98
C PRO A 19 8.54 -7.34 15.62
N PHE A 20 7.77 -8.14 14.87
CA PHE A 20 8.04 -9.57 14.70
C PHE A 20 8.78 -9.93 13.40
N LEU A 21 8.67 -9.12 12.33
CA LEU A 21 9.21 -9.47 11.01
C LEU A 21 9.85 -8.26 10.32
N LEU A 22 11.18 -8.22 10.28
CA LEU A 22 11.96 -7.15 9.63
C LEU A 22 11.68 -7.04 8.12
N ILE A 23 11.37 -8.17 7.46
CA ILE A 23 11.10 -8.18 6.02
C ILE A 23 9.90 -7.29 5.67
N PHE A 24 8.89 -7.19 6.53
CA PHE A 24 7.77 -6.28 6.30
C PHE A 24 8.20 -4.82 6.34
N TYR A 25 9.09 -4.45 7.25
CA TYR A 25 9.67 -3.10 7.24
C TYR A 25 10.42 -2.82 5.94
N THR A 26 11.25 -3.77 5.46
CA THR A 26 12.02 -3.62 4.20
C THR A 26 11.11 -3.36 2.99
N TRP A 27 9.98 -4.05 2.90
CA TRP A 27 9.06 -3.92 1.76
C TRP A 27 7.97 -2.86 1.94
N SER A 28 7.79 -2.31 3.15
CA SER A 28 6.72 -1.35 3.49
C SER A 28 6.67 -0.15 2.54
N LEU A 29 7.84 0.43 2.21
CA LEU A 29 7.93 1.57 1.31
C LEU A 29 7.47 1.22 -0.11
N VAL A 30 7.93 0.08 -0.64
CA VAL A 30 7.54 -0.37 -1.99
C VAL A 30 6.04 -0.64 -2.05
N THR A 31 5.48 -1.27 -1.01
CA THR A 31 4.03 -1.50 -0.88
C THR A 31 3.24 -0.20 -0.85
N LEU A 32 3.69 0.80 -0.07
CA LEU A 32 3.07 2.13 0.00
C LEU A 32 3.10 2.83 -1.36
N LEU A 33 4.23 2.80 -2.06
CA LEU A 33 4.38 3.40 -3.40
C LEU A 33 3.50 2.69 -4.42
N ALA A 34 3.46 1.36 -4.43
CA ALA A 34 2.61 0.58 -5.31
C ALA A 34 1.12 0.89 -5.07
N GLY A 35 0.69 0.95 -3.82
CA GLY A 35 -0.67 1.34 -3.44
C GLY A 35 -1.02 2.76 -3.87
N THR A 36 -0.10 3.70 -3.68
CA THR A 36 -0.27 5.10 -4.12
C THR A 36 -0.37 5.20 -5.63
N LEU A 37 0.51 4.52 -6.37
CA LEU A 37 0.49 4.50 -7.83
C LEU A 37 -0.83 3.91 -8.35
N MET A 38 -1.27 2.80 -7.76
CA MET A 38 -2.55 2.18 -8.09
C MET A 38 -3.72 3.11 -7.79
N PHE A 39 -3.73 3.79 -6.64
CA PHE A 39 -4.78 4.76 -6.28
C PHE A 39 -4.86 5.89 -7.32
N ILE A 40 -3.72 6.48 -7.70
CA ILE A 40 -3.66 7.53 -8.72
C ILE A 40 -4.22 7.04 -10.06
N ILE A 41 -3.88 5.81 -10.48
CA ILE A 41 -4.36 5.24 -11.73
C ILE A 41 -5.87 5.00 -11.68
N VAL A 42 -6.36 4.33 -10.63
CA VAL A 42 -7.79 3.99 -10.50
C VAL A 42 -8.65 5.25 -10.34
N SER A 43 -8.20 6.26 -9.62
CA SER A 43 -8.97 7.51 -9.47
C SER A 43 -9.05 8.32 -10.78
N LYS A 44 -8.17 8.07 -11.76
CA LYS A 44 -8.24 8.70 -13.09
C LYS A 44 -9.23 8.01 -14.02
N PHE A 45 -9.44 6.71 -13.84
CA PHE A 45 -10.41 5.90 -14.58
C PHE A 45 -11.43 5.37 -13.60
N PRO A 46 -12.38 6.21 -13.12
CA PRO A 46 -13.37 5.80 -12.15
C PRO A 46 -14.31 4.76 -12.79
N GLU A 47 -14.03 3.50 -12.49
CA GLU A 47 -14.88 2.32 -12.72
C GLU A 47 -15.10 1.53 -11.40
#